data_AF-A0A7C5C8C1-F1
#
_entry.id   AF-A0A7C5C8C1-F1
#
_cell.length_a   1.000
_cell.length_b   1.000
_cell.length_c   1.000
_cell.angle_alpha   90.00
_cell.angle_beta   90.00
_cell.angle_gamma   90.00
#
_symmetry.space_group_name_H-M   'P 1'
#
loop_
_entity.id
_entity.type
_entity.pdbx_description
1 polymer ?
#
loop_
_entity_poly.entity_id
_entity_poly.type
_entity_poly.pdbx_seq_one_letter_code
_entity_poly.pdbx_strand_id
1 'polypeptide(L)'
;QNLVNAAQSQNPGMAVGMMERALKGEVKAMFFVYATHIDLPDQRNLVRPAITKTFNVVQEIYRHAPNNLYADVIFPAATWGEVNGTYISSERRINICQQAAMPPKGCRPDLDMVIDKAKGIGKLLGLDMDKVLPYKKDANGFYDAEEVFRDVARASAGTDTDLTGILEVEKIDGKSPYEQLAELRGIQWPAPTYAIAKAGGTKRRYMMQEGDWPNRPYGYFRTKDGKVHFKLCHQDYSDRKALTAKLMEFGTKPGLYTIDHIALIKEARDKGLTPDLPDEEYRDRAWDKVPEDKYPYWLGLGVVYEHFHTAKSNRSPTTRRLVPEMYVEMHPEDAKALGIRDGDKVRLVTRRGAFQARAQVGTNSLVKPARNSVPRGYLFSPWNLSVADSADPRKNKWLVNATSSRIWDPVSGQVDFKKLACRVEKV
;
A
#
# COMPACT_ATOMS: atom_id res chain seq x y z
N GLN A 1 -30.79 -7.56 -5.32
CA GLN A 1 -30.72 -6.17 -4.84
C GLN A 1 -29.52 -5.89 -3.93
N ASN A 2 -29.36 -6.60 -2.80
CA ASN A 2 -28.28 -6.30 -1.83
C ASN A 2 -26.86 -6.33 -2.43
N LEU A 3 -26.56 -7.28 -3.33
CA LEU A 3 -25.27 -7.31 -4.05
C LEU A 3 -25.07 -6.11 -4.97
N VAL A 4 -26.13 -5.66 -5.67
CA VAL A 4 -26.08 -4.47 -6.53
C VAL A 4 -25.85 -3.22 -5.69
N ASN A 5 -26.56 -3.09 -4.57
CA ASN A 5 -26.36 -2.00 -3.63
C ASN A 5 -24.94 -1.99 -3.06
N ALA A 6 -24.40 -3.15 -2.68
CA ALA A 6 -23.04 -3.28 -2.18
C ALA A 6 -22.00 -2.92 -3.25
N ALA A 7 -22.18 -3.38 -4.50
CA ALA A 7 -21.30 -3.07 -5.62
C ALA A 7 -21.31 -1.58 -6.00
N GLN A 8 -22.43 -0.88 -5.77
CA GLN A 8 -22.58 0.55 -6.04
C GLN A 8 -22.25 1.44 -4.82
N SER A 9 -22.02 0.84 -3.65
CA SER A 9 -21.74 1.59 -2.43
C SER A 9 -20.37 2.25 -2.51
N GLN A 10 -20.30 3.53 -2.12
CA GLN A 10 -19.02 4.20 -1.98
C GLN A 10 -18.29 3.70 -0.72
N ASN A 11 -16.96 3.81 -0.73
CA ASN A 11 -16.14 3.65 0.45
C ASN A 11 -15.63 5.02 0.92
N PRO A 12 -16.42 5.78 1.74
CA PRO A 12 -16.02 7.10 2.20
C PRO A 12 -14.65 7.07 2.88
N GLY A 13 -13.72 7.88 2.37
CA GLY A 13 -12.36 7.99 2.89
C GLY A 13 -11.44 6.80 2.65
N MET A 14 -11.85 5.82 1.83
CA MET A 14 -11.04 4.67 1.45
C MET A 14 -10.47 3.95 2.69
N ALA A 15 -9.17 3.63 2.73
CA ALA A 15 -8.56 2.92 3.85
C ALA A 15 -8.58 3.74 5.15
N VAL A 16 -8.27 5.04 5.11
CA VAL A 16 -8.29 5.92 6.30
C VAL A 16 -9.71 6.04 6.83
N GLY A 17 -10.66 6.35 5.95
CA GLY A 17 -12.07 6.50 6.32
C GLY A 17 -12.68 5.19 6.83
N MET A 18 -12.30 4.04 6.28
CA MET A 18 -12.69 2.74 6.83
C MET A 18 -12.24 2.58 8.29
N MET A 19 -11.03 3.03 8.64
CA MET A 19 -10.54 3.01 10.02
C MET A 19 -11.27 4.03 10.91
N GLU A 20 -11.57 5.23 10.42
CA GLU A 20 -12.34 6.23 11.17
C GLU A 20 -13.78 5.77 11.43
N ARG A 21 -14.40 5.13 10.43
CA ARG A 21 -15.73 4.51 10.54
C ARG A 21 -15.75 3.32 11.48
N ALA A 22 -14.68 2.53 11.55
CA ALA A 22 -14.53 1.50 12.58
C ALA A 22 -14.50 2.11 14.00
N LEU A 23 -13.84 3.26 14.19
CA LEU A 23 -13.86 3.96 15.48
C LEU A 23 -15.25 4.45 15.89
N LYS A 24 -16.06 4.86 14.92
CA LYS A 24 -17.48 5.20 15.06
C LYS A 24 -18.40 3.99 15.21
N GLY A 25 -17.88 2.78 15.04
CA GLY A 25 -18.65 1.54 15.10
C GLY A 25 -19.48 1.26 13.85
N GLU A 26 -19.24 1.92 12.73
CA GLU A 26 -19.93 1.66 11.46
C GLU A 26 -19.36 0.44 10.72
N VAL A 27 -18.05 0.22 10.82
CA VAL A 27 -17.39 -0.99 10.30
C VAL A 27 -17.35 -2.02 11.42
N LYS A 28 -17.89 -3.21 11.16
CA LYS A 28 -18.02 -4.28 12.17
C LYS A 28 -17.00 -5.40 12.01
N ALA A 29 -16.53 -5.64 10.78
CA ALA A 29 -15.60 -6.70 10.48
C ALA A 29 -14.61 -6.26 9.41
N MET A 30 -13.38 -6.77 9.48
CA MET A 30 -12.33 -6.55 8.49
C MET A 30 -11.69 -7.87 8.08
N PHE A 31 -11.36 -7.97 6.79
CA PHE A 31 -10.63 -9.10 6.23
C PHE A 31 -9.27 -8.61 5.75
N PHE A 32 -8.20 -9.08 6.39
CA PHE A 32 -6.83 -8.78 6.00
C PHE A 32 -6.30 -9.93 5.15
N VAL A 33 -6.12 -9.67 3.86
CA VAL A 33 -5.58 -10.62 2.87
C VAL A 33 -4.32 -10.02 2.28
N TYR A 34 -3.20 -10.70 2.44
CA TYR A 34 -1.89 -10.33 1.86
C TYR A 34 -1.39 -8.90 2.17
N ALA A 35 -1.98 -8.22 3.16
CA ALA A 35 -1.68 -6.86 3.58
C ALA A 35 -1.57 -6.80 5.11
N THR A 36 -0.79 -5.85 5.64
CA THR A 36 -0.66 -5.64 7.09
C THR A 36 -1.08 -4.24 7.50
N HIS A 37 -1.73 -4.16 8.66
CA HIS A 37 -2.20 -2.88 9.19
C HIS A 37 -1.07 -1.88 9.40
N ILE A 38 0.18 -2.33 9.56
CA ILE A 38 1.37 -1.48 9.80
C ILE A 38 1.66 -0.53 8.63
N ASP A 39 1.24 -0.88 7.42
CA ASP A 39 1.44 -0.06 6.21
C ASP A 39 0.60 1.22 6.23
N LEU A 40 -0.46 1.26 7.04
CA LEU A 40 -1.39 2.39 7.16
C LEU A 40 -0.82 3.49 8.07
N PRO A 41 -1.29 4.74 7.94
CA PRO A 41 -0.78 5.83 8.77
C PRO A 41 -1.35 5.83 10.19
N ASP A 42 -0.81 6.70 11.04
CA ASP A 42 -1.37 7.02 12.36
C ASP A 42 -1.72 5.77 13.19
N GLN A 43 -0.72 4.90 13.31
CA GLN A 43 -0.89 3.58 13.91
C GLN A 43 -1.42 3.64 15.35
N ARG A 44 -1.04 4.68 16.10
CA ARG A 44 -1.39 4.83 17.52
C ARG A 44 -2.78 5.38 17.72
N ASN A 45 -3.20 6.37 16.94
CA ASN A 45 -4.44 7.11 17.19
C ASN A 45 -5.57 6.72 16.24
N LEU A 46 -5.29 5.97 15.18
CA LEU A 46 -6.28 5.50 14.20
C LEU A 46 -6.33 3.99 14.07
N VAL A 47 -5.31 3.40 13.45
CA VAL A 47 -5.42 2.06 12.86
C VAL A 47 -5.54 0.98 13.93
N ARG A 48 -4.65 0.94 14.92
CA ARG A 48 -4.72 -0.07 15.99
C ARG A 48 -5.96 0.08 16.87
N PRO A 49 -6.36 1.30 17.29
CA PRO A 49 -7.65 1.51 17.95
C PRO A 49 -8.85 1.05 17.10
N ALA A 50 -8.83 1.31 15.79
CA ALA A 50 -9.91 0.95 14.87
C ALA A 50 -10.08 -0.58 14.77
N ILE A 51 -9.00 -1.30 14.48
CA ILE A 51 -9.05 -2.76 14.32
C ILE A 51 -9.39 -3.47 15.64
N THR A 52 -9.09 -2.86 16.80
CA THR A 52 -9.51 -3.41 18.11
C THR A 52 -11.04 -3.38 18.31
N LYS A 53 -11.77 -2.58 17.53
CA LYS A 53 -13.24 -2.49 17.58
C LYS A 53 -13.96 -3.34 16.54
N THR A 54 -13.23 -4.10 15.73
CA THR A 54 -13.80 -4.90 14.63
C THR A 54 -13.49 -6.37 14.80
N PHE A 55 -14.37 -7.22 14.25
CA PHE A 55 -14.10 -8.64 14.09
C PHE A 55 -13.11 -8.84 12.92
N ASN A 56 -11.91 -9.32 13.20
CA ASN A 56 -10.82 -9.38 12.25
C ASN A 56 -10.51 -10.81 11.81
N VAL A 57 -10.63 -11.02 10.49
CA VAL A 57 -10.20 -12.25 9.83
C VAL A 57 -8.88 -11.98 9.12
N VAL A 58 -7.86 -12.77 9.42
CA VAL A 58 -6.50 -12.57 8.91
C VAL A 58 -6.03 -13.80 8.13
N GLN A 59 -5.76 -13.63 6.83
CA GLN A 59 -5.09 -14.64 6.00
C GLN A 59 -3.59 -14.35 6.00
N GLU A 60 -2.80 -15.25 6.59
CA GLU A 60 -1.40 -14.97 6.89
C GLU A 60 -0.50 -16.19 6.78
N ILE A 61 0.72 -15.96 6.29
CA ILE A 61 1.75 -16.96 6.00
C ILE A 61 2.76 -17.06 7.17
N TYR A 62 2.78 -16.09 8.07
CA TYR A 62 3.70 -16.04 9.21
C TYR A 62 3.00 -16.03 10.57
N ARG A 63 3.41 -16.95 11.46
CA ARG A 63 2.96 -17.02 12.86
C ARG A 63 3.04 -15.68 13.61
N HIS A 64 4.13 -14.94 13.43
CA HIS A 64 4.41 -13.69 14.18
C HIS A 64 4.09 -12.42 13.38
N ALA A 65 3.19 -12.48 12.40
CA ALA A 65 2.78 -11.28 11.69
C ALA A 65 2.02 -10.31 12.63
N PRO A 66 2.20 -8.99 12.48
CA PRO A 66 1.53 -7.99 13.32
C PRO A 66 0.00 -8.11 13.34
N ASN A 67 -0.63 -8.46 12.22
CA ASN A 67 -2.09 -8.62 12.15
C ASN A 67 -2.61 -9.70 13.09
N ASN A 68 -1.84 -10.78 13.33
CA ASN A 68 -2.27 -11.90 14.16
C ASN A 68 -2.52 -11.49 15.62
N LEU A 69 -1.94 -10.36 16.08
CA LEU A 69 -2.19 -9.83 17.42
C LEU A 69 -3.59 -9.21 17.57
N TYR A 70 -4.26 -8.90 16.46
CA TYR A 70 -5.58 -8.29 16.42
C TYR A 70 -6.61 -9.22 15.77
N ALA A 71 -6.25 -10.44 15.40
CA ALA A 71 -7.12 -11.37 14.71
C ALA A 71 -8.05 -12.08 15.69
N ASP A 72 -9.34 -12.16 15.34
CA ASP A 72 -10.29 -13.09 15.96
C ASP A 72 -10.21 -14.47 15.29
N VAL A 73 -9.91 -14.48 13.99
CA VAL A 73 -9.72 -15.69 13.19
C VAL A 73 -8.47 -15.56 12.34
N ILE A 74 -7.58 -16.55 12.41
CA ILE A 74 -6.40 -16.65 11.55
C ILE A 74 -6.59 -17.83 10.61
N PHE A 75 -6.48 -17.57 9.31
CA PHE A 75 -6.40 -18.60 8.28
C PHE A 75 -4.95 -18.73 7.78
N PRO A 76 -4.33 -19.91 7.94
CA PRO A 76 -2.98 -20.15 7.45
C PRO A 76 -2.98 -20.20 5.92
N ALA A 77 -2.31 -19.23 5.30
CA ALA A 77 -2.26 -19.08 3.85
C ALA A 77 -1.05 -19.82 3.26
N ALA A 78 -1.21 -20.35 2.04
CA ALA A 78 -0.12 -20.81 1.19
C ALA A 78 0.57 -19.60 0.51
N THR A 79 1.83 -19.73 0.10
CA THR A 79 2.59 -18.60 -0.45
C THR A 79 3.41 -18.94 -1.70
N TRP A 80 3.50 -18.00 -2.64
CA TRP A 80 4.41 -18.00 -3.79
C TRP A 80 4.53 -19.36 -4.50
N GLY A 81 5.66 -20.06 -4.34
CA GLY A 81 5.92 -21.36 -4.98
C GLY A 81 5.03 -22.50 -4.49
N GLU A 82 4.15 -22.26 -3.51
CA GLU A 82 3.16 -23.21 -3.03
C GLU A 82 1.82 -23.12 -3.79
N VAL A 83 1.65 -22.14 -4.68
CA VAL A 83 0.42 -21.91 -5.42
C VAL A 83 0.66 -21.73 -6.92
N ASN A 84 -0.33 -22.11 -7.72
CA ASN A 84 -0.41 -21.73 -9.13
C ASN A 84 -1.14 -20.38 -9.27
N GLY A 85 -0.75 -19.56 -10.24
CA GLY A 85 -1.40 -18.28 -10.48
C GLY A 85 -0.70 -17.42 -11.52
N THR A 86 -1.08 -16.14 -11.56
CA THR A 86 -0.44 -15.14 -12.42
C THR A 86 0.05 -13.93 -11.63
N TYR A 87 1.11 -13.29 -12.13
CA TYR A 87 1.64 -12.02 -11.62
C TYR A 87 1.77 -11.01 -12.76
N ILE A 88 1.41 -9.76 -12.49
CA ILE A 88 1.51 -8.68 -13.46
C ILE A 88 2.65 -7.75 -13.06
N SER A 89 3.61 -7.59 -13.97
CA SER A 89 4.71 -6.64 -13.82
C SER A 89 4.31 -5.22 -14.25
N SER A 90 5.09 -4.21 -13.84
CA SER A 90 4.84 -2.80 -14.17
C SER A 90 4.76 -2.51 -15.68
N GLU A 91 5.38 -3.34 -16.52
CA GLU A 91 5.30 -3.21 -17.97
C GLU A 91 4.04 -3.83 -18.58
N ARG A 92 3.01 -4.18 -17.79
CA ARG A 92 1.75 -4.84 -18.23
C ARG A 92 1.88 -6.31 -18.60
N ARG A 93 3.05 -6.91 -18.42
CA ARG A 93 3.25 -8.34 -18.69
C ARG A 93 2.65 -9.19 -17.59
N ILE A 94 1.66 -10.01 -17.98
CA ILE A 94 1.11 -11.10 -17.18
C ILE A 94 2.06 -12.28 -17.32
N ASN A 95 2.56 -12.80 -16.20
CA ASN A 95 3.44 -13.96 -16.13
C ASN A 95 2.76 -15.06 -15.33
N ILE A 96 3.10 -16.31 -15.63
CA ILE A 96 2.65 -17.45 -14.85
C ILE A 96 3.58 -17.67 -13.64
N CYS A 97 2.99 -18.02 -12.51
CA CYS A 97 3.65 -18.59 -11.35
C CYS A 97 3.23 -20.05 -11.24
N GLN A 98 4.16 -20.97 -11.50
CA GLN A 98 3.90 -22.41 -11.38
C GLN A 98 4.23 -22.87 -9.97
N GLN A 99 3.36 -23.71 -9.42
CA GLN A 99 3.56 -24.35 -8.13
C GLN A 99 4.81 -25.25 -8.20
N ALA A 100 5.75 -25.00 -7.31
CA ALA A 100 6.97 -25.76 -7.15
C ALA A 100 6.88 -26.77 -5.99
N ALA A 101 6.00 -26.55 -5.01
CA ALA A 101 5.80 -27.45 -3.88
C ALA A 101 4.34 -27.42 -3.37
N MET A 102 3.91 -28.47 -2.69
CA MET A 102 2.64 -28.45 -1.97
C MET A 102 2.73 -27.52 -0.74
N PRO A 103 1.65 -26.80 -0.40
CA PRO A 103 1.65 -25.98 0.80
C PRO A 103 1.81 -26.84 2.06
N PRO A 104 2.38 -26.28 3.14
CA PRO A 104 2.44 -26.95 4.44
C PRO A 104 1.05 -27.45 4.87
N LYS A 105 1.01 -28.57 5.60
CA LYS A 105 -0.25 -29.17 6.05
C LYS A 105 -1.12 -28.15 6.77
N GLY A 106 -2.34 -27.93 6.26
CA GLY A 106 -3.32 -26.99 6.80
C GLY A 106 -3.31 -25.62 6.15
N CYS A 107 -2.24 -25.24 5.44
CA CYS A 107 -2.20 -24.01 4.64
C CYS A 107 -3.01 -24.17 3.35
N ARG A 108 -3.72 -23.11 2.93
CA ARG A 108 -4.54 -23.10 1.71
C ARG A 108 -4.25 -21.86 0.87
N PRO A 109 -4.38 -21.92 -0.47
CA PRO A 109 -4.29 -20.72 -1.31
C PRO A 109 -5.30 -19.64 -0.90
N ASP A 110 -4.92 -18.36 -1.03
CA ASP A 110 -5.85 -17.25 -0.75
C ASP A 110 -7.11 -17.31 -1.62
N LEU A 111 -6.96 -17.70 -2.90
CA LEU A 111 -8.07 -17.89 -3.84
C LEU A 111 -9.12 -18.86 -3.29
N ASP A 112 -8.68 -20.02 -2.80
CA ASP A 112 -9.55 -21.02 -2.18
C ASP A 112 -10.31 -20.49 -0.99
N MET A 113 -9.61 -19.78 -0.10
CA MET A 113 -10.25 -19.21 1.09
C MET A 113 -11.24 -18.11 0.71
N VAL A 114 -10.99 -17.34 -0.34
CA VAL A 114 -11.92 -16.33 -0.85
C VAL A 114 -13.15 -16.98 -1.49
N ILE A 115 -12.97 -18.01 -2.32
CA ILE A 115 -14.07 -18.75 -2.95
C ILE A 115 -14.92 -19.47 -1.90
N ASP A 116 -14.30 -20.24 -0.99
CA ASP A 116 -14.99 -20.98 0.08
C ASP A 116 -15.80 -20.01 0.96
N LYS A 117 -15.21 -18.87 1.34
CA LYS A 117 -15.89 -17.80 2.08
C LYS A 117 -17.09 -17.25 1.32
N ALA A 118 -16.91 -16.91 0.03
CA ALA A 118 -17.98 -16.37 -0.80
C ALA A 118 -19.13 -17.39 -0.95
N LYS A 119 -18.82 -18.67 -1.16
CA LYS A 119 -19.81 -19.76 -1.18
C LYS A 119 -20.55 -19.89 0.15
N GLY A 120 -19.84 -19.82 1.27
CA GLY A 120 -20.43 -19.85 2.61
C GLY A 120 -21.41 -18.70 2.87
N ILE A 121 -20.98 -17.46 2.62
CA ILE A 121 -21.81 -16.27 2.78
C ILE A 121 -23.00 -16.31 1.81
N GLY A 122 -22.77 -16.64 0.54
CA GLY A 122 -23.82 -16.67 -0.46
C GLY A 122 -24.90 -17.70 -0.16
N LYS A 123 -24.53 -18.89 0.35
CA LYS A 123 -25.50 -19.89 0.81
C LYS A 123 -26.38 -19.37 1.95
N LEU A 124 -25.80 -18.67 2.92
CA LEU A 124 -26.57 -18.03 4.00
C LEU A 124 -27.53 -16.94 3.48
N LEU A 125 -27.16 -16.29 2.37
CA LEU A 125 -28.00 -15.30 1.69
C LEU A 125 -29.02 -15.92 0.72
N GLY A 126 -29.11 -17.25 0.63
CA GLY A 126 -30.03 -17.97 -0.25
C GLY A 126 -29.64 -17.92 -1.74
N LEU A 127 -28.36 -17.69 -2.05
CA LEU A 127 -27.85 -17.69 -3.41
C LEU A 127 -27.49 -19.10 -3.87
N ASP A 128 -27.75 -19.38 -5.15
CA ASP A 128 -27.24 -20.57 -5.83
C ASP A 128 -25.75 -20.37 -6.16
N MET A 129 -24.90 -20.80 -5.25
CA MET A 129 -23.46 -20.59 -5.36
C MET A 129 -22.76 -21.52 -6.36
N ASP A 130 -23.41 -22.61 -6.77
CA ASP A 130 -22.90 -23.46 -7.85
C ASP A 130 -23.11 -22.79 -9.21
N LYS A 131 -24.13 -21.94 -9.34
CA LYS A 131 -24.28 -21.05 -10.50
C LYS A 131 -23.37 -19.83 -10.46
N VAL A 132 -23.18 -19.22 -9.28
CA VAL A 132 -22.41 -17.95 -9.15
C VAL A 132 -20.90 -18.19 -9.21
N LEU A 133 -20.40 -19.27 -8.57
CA LEU A 133 -18.99 -19.64 -8.54
C LEU A 133 -18.86 -21.13 -8.91
N PRO A 134 -19.01 -21.50 -10.20
CA PRO A 134 -19.05 -22.90 -10.66
C PRO A 134 -17.71 -23.64 -10.58
N TYR A 135 -16.69 -23.03 -9.98
CA TYR A 135 -15.37 -23.61 -9.80
C TYR A 135 -15.41 -24.87 -8.92
N LYS A 136 -14.62 -25.87 -9.30
CA LYS A 136 -14.47 -27.15 -8.59
C LYS A 136 -13.05 -27.33 -8.07
N LYS A 137 -12.93 -28.08 -6.98
CA LYS A 137 -11.64 -28.46 -6.43
C LYS A 137 -11.10 -29.69 -7.16
N ASP A 138 -9.80 -29.72 -7.35
CA ASP A 138 -9.06 -30.86 -7.89
C ASP A 138 -8.92 -32.00 -6.85
N ALA A 139 -8.17 -33.04 -7.22
CA ALA A 139 -7.89 -34.17 -6.33
C ALA A 139 -7.08 -33.79 -5.07
N ASN A 140 -6.36 -32.67 -5.11
CA ASN A 140 -5.62 -32.13 -3.96
C ASN A 140 -6.48 -31.22 -3.08
N GLY A 141 -7.72 -30.96 -3.48
CA GLY A 141 -8.65 -30.11 -2.75
C GLY A 141 -8.45 -28.61 -2.99
N PHE A 142 -7.84 -28.22 -4.11
CA PHE A 142 -7.62 -26.83 -4.50
C PHE A 142 -8.40 -26.43 -5.75
N TYR A 143 -8.85 -25.18 -5.83
CA TYR A 143 -9.44 -24.65 -7.06
C TYR A 143 -8.37 -24.40 -8.13
N ASP A 144 -8.74 -24.59 -9.39
CA ASP A 144 -7.88 -24.25 -10.51
C ASP A 144 -7.88 -22.73 -10.75
N ALA A 145 -6.73 -22.09 -10.47
CA ALA A 145 -6.55 -20.66 -10.69
C ALA A 145 -6.59 -20.28 -12.18
N GLU A 146 -6.32 -21.21 -13.10
CA GLU A 146 -6.42 -20.96 -14.53
C GLU A 146 -7.88 -20.84 -14.98
N GLU A 147 -8.79 -21.64 -14.41
CA GLU A 147 -10.24 -21.52 -14.65
C GLU A 147 -10.73 -20.11 -14.30
N VAL A 148 -10.32 -19.59 -13.14
CA VAL A 148 -10.63 -18.21 -12.73
C VAL A 148 -9.98 -17.19 -13.66
N PHE A 149 -8.76 -17.45 -14.15
CA PHE A 149 -8.10 -16.58 -15.12
C PHE A 149 -8.86 -16.52 -16.46
N ARG A 150 -9.47 -17.63 -16.91
CA ARG A 150 -10.34 -17.61 -18.09
C ARG A 150 -11.54 -16.69 -17.88
N ASP A 151 -12.15 -16.69 -16.70
CA ASP A 151 -13.23 -15.76 -16.37
C ASP A 151 -12.79 -14.30 -16.29
N VAL A 152 -11.59 -14.03 -15.78
CA VAL A 152 -10.99 -12.68 -15.83
C VAL A 152 -10.79 -12.24 -17.29
N ALA A 153 -10.31 -13.13 -18.16
CA ALA A 153 -10.16 -12.82 -19.58
C ALA A 153 -11.51 -12.55 -20.26
N ARG A 154 -12.54 -13.36 -19.97
CA ARG A 154 -13.92 -13.11 -20.45
C ARG A 154 -14.45 -11.75 -19.97
N ALA A 155 -14.27 -11.43 -18.69
CA ALA A 155 -14.75 -10.19 -18.09
C ALA A 155 -14.04 -8.94 -18.65
N SER A 156 -12.83 -9.10 -19.19
CA SER A 156 -12.05 -8.01 -19.78
C SER A 156 -12.50 -7.59 -21.18
N ALA A 157 -13.44 -8.32 -21.80
CA ALA A 157 -13.90 -8.08 -23.16
C ALA A 157 -14.35 -6.62 -23.39
N GLY A 158 -13.81 -5.98 -24.43
CA GLY A 158 -14.13 -4.61 -24.82
C GLY A 158 -13.57 -3.51 -23.90
N THR A 159 -12.79 -3.87 -22.87
CA THR A 159 -12.10 -2.92 -21.99
C THR A 159 -10.72 -2.55 -22.54
N ASP A 160 -10.07 -1.52 -22.01
CA ASP A 160 -8.70 -1.15 -22.42
C ASP A 160 -7.62 -2.16 -21.95
N THR A 161 -8.03 -3.19 -21.22
CA THR A 161 -7.21 -4.29 -20.67
C THR A 161 -7.58 -5.66 -21.25
N ASP A 162 -8.37 -5.71 -22.32
CA ASP A 162 -8.94 -6.95 -22.87
C ASP A 162 -7.92 -8.04 -23.17
N LEU A 163 -8.23 -9.27 -22.76
CA LEU A 163 -7.41 -10.48 -22.86
C LEU A 163 -8.11 -11.60 -23.66
N THR A 164 -9.24 -11.33 -24.30
CA THR A 164 -10.07 -12.34 -25.00
C THR A 164 -9.33 -13.07 -26.12
N GLY A 165 -8.29 -12.46 -26.70
CA GLY A 165 -7.41 -13.12 -27.66
C GLY A 165 -6.72 -14.36 -27.11
N ILE A 166 -6.46 -14.42 -25.80
CA ILE A 166 -5.91 -15.62 -25.13
C ILE A 166 -6.90 -16.79 -25.22
N LEU A 167 -8.20 -16.51 -25.07
CA LEU A 167 -9.26 -17.52 -25.19
C LEU A 167 -9.45 -17.98 -26.64
N GLU A 168 -9.27 -17.08 -27.61
CA GLU A 168 -9.28 -17.47 -29.03
C GLU A 168 -8.09 -18.36 -29.40
N VAL A 169 -6.91 -18.11 -28.83
CA VAL A 169 -5.75 -19.01 -29.01
C VAL A 169 -6.03 -20.38 -28.38
N GLU A 170 -6.63 -20.42 -27.19
CA GLU A 170 -7.03 -21.71 -26.58
C GLU A 170 -8.01 -22.47 -27.47
N LYS A 171 -9.02 -21.78 -28.01
CA LYS A 171 -10.04 -22.38 -28.88
C LYS A 171 -9.48 -22.89 -30.21
N ILE A 172 -8.56 -22.15 -30.83
CA ILE A 172 -8.06 -22.44 -32.19
C ILE A 172 -6.85 -23.36 -32.15
N ASP A 173 -5.89 -23.08 -31.26
CA ASP A 173 -4.61 -23.81 -31.20
C ASP A 173 -4.61 -24.90 -30.12
N GLY A 174 -5.65 -24.99 -29.28
CA GLY A 174 -5.73 -25.96 -28.18
C GLY A 174 -4.79 -25.66 -27.01
N LYS A 175 -4.16 -24.48 -26.98
CA LYS A 175 -3.19 -24.09 -25.94
C LYS A 175 -3.87 -23.34 -24.81
N SER A 176 -3.83 -23.90 -23.61
CA SER A 176 -4.38 -23.26 -22.42
C SER A 176 -3.72 -21.89 -22.15
N PRO A 177 -4.40 -20.94 -21.48
CA PRO A 177 -3.82 -19.67 -21.08
C PRO A 177 -2.45 -19.78 -20.42
N TYR A 178 -2.23 -20.75 -19.54
CA TYR A 178 -0.98 -20.94 -18.80
C TYR A 178 0.12 -21.50 -19.68
N GLU A 179 -0.19 -22.40 -20.63
CA GLU A 179 0.77 -22.82 -21.66
C GLU A 179 1.21 -21.64 -22.53
N GLN A 180 0.26 -20.80 -22.98
CA GLN A 180 0.58 -19.60 -23.74
C GLN A 180 1.51 -18.66 -22.94
N LEU A 181 1.19 -18.40 -21.66
CA LEU A 181 2.02 -17.57 -20.78
C LEU A 181 3.42 -18.17 -20.56
N ALA A 182 3.55 -19.50 -20.45
CA ALA A 182 4.83 -20.16 -20.27
C ALA A 182 5.71 -20.08 -21.53
N GLU A 183 5.15 -20.43 -22.69
CA GLU A 183 5.86 -20.42 -23.97
C GLU A 183 6.30 -19.01 -24.40
N LEU A 184 5.41 -18.04 -24.26
CA LEU A 184 5.67 -16.65 -24.65
C LEU A 184 6.48 -15.86 -23.61
N ARG A 185 6.75 -16.46 -22.45
CA ARG A 185 7.34 -15.79 -21.27
C ARG A 185 6.53 -14.54 -20.91
N GLY A 186 5.24 -14.76 -20.76
CA GLY A 186 4.23 -13.77 -20.42
C GLY A 186 3.65 -13.02 -21.61
N ILE A 187 2.43 -12.50 -21.43
CA ILE A 187 1.67 -11.73 -22.43
C ILE A 187 1.48 -10.31 -21.91
N GLN A 188 1.74 -9.31 -22.76
CA GLN A 188 1.63 -7.89 -22.40
C GLN A 188 0.24 -7.35 -22.77
N TRP A 189 -0.62 -7.07 -21.80
CA TRP A 189 -2.00 -6.63 -22.07
C TRP A 189 -2.03 -5.22 -22.68
N PRO A 190 -2.96 -4.88 -23.59
CA PRO A 190 -4.08 -5.72 -24.03
C PRO A 190 -3.67 -6.82 -25.02
N ALA A 191 -4.51 -7.84 -25.13
CA ALA A 191 -4.42 -8.95 -26.06
C ALA A 191 -5.84 -9.35 -26.56
N PRO A 192 -6.51 -8.47 -27.33
CA PRO A 192 -7.94 -8.62 -27.64
C PRO A 192 -8.25 -9.58 -28.80
N THR A 193 -7.25 -10.00 -29.57
CA THR A 193 -7.45 -10.88 -30.73
C THR A 193 -6.47 -12.04 -30.71
N TYR A 194 -6.84 -13.12 -31.38
CA TYR A 194 -5.98 -14.28 -31.60
C TYR A 194 -4.56 -13.90 -32.03
N ALA A 195 -4.43 -13.08 -33.09
CA ALA A 195 -3.14 -12.70 -33.65
C ALA A 195 -2.28 -11.90 -32.65
N ILE A 196 -2.90 -11.02 -31.86
CA ILE A 196 -2.19 -10.21 -30.86
C ILE A 196 -1.75 -11.08 -29.68
N ALA A 197 -2.63 -11.93 -29.15
CA ALA A 197 -2.31 -12.82 -28.04
C ALA A 197 -1.19 -13.80 -28.42
N LYS A 198 -1.30 -14.43 -29.59
CA LYS A 198 -0.28 -15.34 -30.14
C LYS A 198 1.08 -14.68 -30.34
N ALA A 199 1.11 -13.37 -30.58
CA ALA A 199 2.33 -12.58 -30.71
C ALA A 199 2.90 -12.06 -29.37
N GLY A 200 2.30 -12.42 -28.23
CA GLY A 200 2.73 -11.98 -26.90
C GLY A 200 2.09 -10.67 -26.40
N GLY A 201 1.00 -10.23 -27.01
CA GLY A 201 0.24 -9.06 -26.61
C GLY A 201 0.70 -7.74 -27.25
N THR A 202 0.20 -6.62 -26.73
CA THR A 202 0.49 -5.28 -27.26
C THR A 202 1.70 -4.62 -26.59
N LYS A 203 2.78 -4.46 -27.37
CA LYS A 203 4.02 -3.79 -26.94
C LYS A 203 3.87 -2.29 -26.69
N ARG A 204 3.16 -1.58 -27.57
CA ARG A 204 3.00 -0.12 -27.51
C ARG A 204 1.51 0.24 -27.47
N ARG A 205 1.06 0.81 -26.35
CA ARG A 205 -0.31 1.32 -26.24
C ARG A 205 -0.50 2.62 -27.02
N TYR A 206 -1.75 2.93 -27.34
CA TYR A 206 -2.16 4.18 -28.00
C TYR A 206 -1.66 4.30 -29.44
N MET A 207 -1.40 3.15 -30.04
CA MET A 207 -1.17 2.97 -31.46
C MET A 207 -2.37 2.22 -32.04
N MET A 208 -2.61 2.30 -33.34
CA MET A 208 -3.66 1.54 -34.02
C MET A 208 -3.48 0.00 -33.94
N GLN A 209 -2.44 -0.48 -33.27
CA GLN A 209 -2.08 -1.90 -33.07
C GLN A 209 -3.01 -2.63 -32.09
N GLU A 210 -3.78 -1.89 -31.31
CA GLU A 210 -4.69 -2.42 -30.28
C GLU A 210 -6.06 -2.82 -30.85
N GLY A 211 -6.33 -2.55 -32.14
CA GLY A 211 -7.66 -2.69 -32.72
C GLY A 211 -8.57 -1.51 -32.39
N ASP A 212 -9.82 -1.55 -32.87
CA ASP A 212 -10.85 -0.54 -32.59
C ASP A 212 -11.65 -0.91 -31.35
N TRP A 213 -11.75 0.03 -30.41
CA TRP A 213 -12.49 -0.13 -29.16
C TRP A 213 -13.53 0.99 -29.07
N PRO A 214 -14.80 0.70 -28.76
CA PRO A 214 -15.84 1.74 -28.64
C PRO A 214 -15.47 2.84 -27.63
N ASN A 215 -14.77 2.44 -26.55
CA ASN A 215 -14.44 3.29 -25.40
C ASN A 215 -12.93 3.54 -25.28
N ARG A 216 -12.21 3.78 -26.40
CA ARG A 216 -10.76 4.10 -26.36
C ARG A 216 -10.49 5.19 -25.31
N PRO A 217 -9.69 4.93 -24.26
CA PRO A 217 -9.41 5.93 -23.24
C PRO A 217 -8.59 7.11 -23.81
N TYR A 218 -7.93 6.91 -24.95
CA TYR A 218 -7.14 7.92 -25.63
C TYR A 218 -7.32 7.81 -27.15
N GLY A 219 -7.60 8.95 -27.80
CA GLY A 219 -7.38 9.17 -29.23
C GLY A 219 -6.16 10.07 -29.44
N TYR A 220 -5.77 10.32 -30.70
CA TYR A 220 -4.88 11.45 -31.03
C TYR A 220 -5.41 12.70 -30.33
N PHE A 221 -4.55 13.42 -29.59
CA PHE A 221 -4.83 14.60 -28.77
C PHE A 221 -6.24 15.21 -28.99
N ARG A 222 -7.21 14.76 -28.17
CA ARG A 222 -8.64 15.07 -28.26
C ARG A 222 -8.99 16.41 -27.64
N THR A 223 -8.49 17.48 -28.20
CA THR A 223 -9.25 18.74 -28.15
C THR A 223 -9.79 18.99 -29.54
N LYS A 224 -10.97 19.61 -29.67
CA LYS A 224 -11.58 19.85 -30.99
C LYS A 224 -10.65 20.61 -31.94
N ASP A 225 -9.65 21.30 -31.39
CA ASP A 225 -8.63 22.08 -32.09
C ASP A 225 -7.28 21.35 -32.27
N GLY A 226 -7.15 20.08 -31.85
CA GLY A 226 -5.92 19.29 -32.02
C GLY A 226 -4.72 19.79 -31.21
N LYS A 227 -4.95 20.56 -30.13
CA LYS A 227 -3.92 21.17 -29.29
C LYS A 227 -3.83 20.50 -27.92
N VAL A 228 -2.71 20.67 -27.23
CA VAL A 228 -2.63 20.32 -25.81
C VAL A 228 -3.19 21.47 -24.98
N HIS A 229 -4.22 21.21 -24.18
CA HIS A 229 -4.80 22.20 -23.27
C HIS A 229 -4.14 22.06 -21.90
N PHE A 230 -3.23 22.99 -21.59
CA PHE A 230 -2.57 23.06 -20.29
C PHE A 230 -3.40 23.93 -19.34
N LYS A 231 -3.95 23.33 -18.28
CA LYS A 231 -4.52 24.10 -17.18
C LYS A 231 -3.41 24.47 -16.20
N LEU A 232 -2.94 25.71 -16.28
CA LEU A 232 -2.07 26.29 -15.24
C LEU A 232 -2.94 26.54 -14.00
N CYS A 233 -2.68 25.79 -12.93
CA CYS A 233 -3.33 26.02 -11.65
C CYS A 233 -2.65 27.20 -10.96
N HIS A 234 -3.36 28.32 -10.81
CA HIS A 234 -2.90 29.40 -9.94
C HIS A 234 -2.94 28.91 -8.49
N GLN A 235 -1.76 28.73 -7.89
CA GLN A 235 -1.64 28.31 -6.51
C GLN A 235 -1.58 29.53 -5.61
N ASP A 236 -2.67 29.77 -4.88
CA ASP A 236 -2.73 30.81 -3.85
C ASP A 236 -2.43 30.21 -2.47
N TYR A 237 -1.26 30.57 -1.95
CA TYR A 237 -0.74 30.13 -0.65
C TYR A 237 -0.92 31.16 0.47
N SER A 238 -1.68 32.23 0.26
CA SER A 238 -1.94 33.27 1.27
C SER A 238 -2.41 32.69 2.62
N ASP A 239 -3.36 31.75 2.57
CA ASP A 239 -3.93 31.10 3.76
C ASP A 239 -3.26 29.76 4.12
N ARG A 240 -2.13 29.40 3.50
CA ARG A 240 -1.46 28.10 3.68
C ARG A 240 -1.27 27.76 5.15
N LYS A 241 -0.72 28.68 5.95
CA LYS A 241 -0.43 28.43 7.37
C LYS A 241 -1.71 28.13 8.16
N ALA A 242 -2.77 28.90 7.92
CA ALA A 242 -4.04 28.74 8.62
C ALA A 242 -4.75 27.43 8.23
N LEU A 243 -4.75 27.07 6.95
CA LEU A 243 -5.36 25.83 6.47
C LEU A 243 -4.57 24.60 6.90
N THR A 244 -3.24 24.60 6.75
CA THR A 244 -2.43 23.47 7.23
C THR A 244 -2.50 23.33 8.75
N ALA A 245 -2.64 24.42 9.52
CA ALA A 245 -2.89 24.33 10.96
C ALA A 245 -4.14 23.50 11.30
N LYS A 246 -5.24 23.65 10.54
CA LYS A 246 -6.44 22.81 10.69
C LYS A 246 -6.16 21.34 10.33
N LEU A 247 -5.34 21.09 9.30
CA LEU A 247 -4.96 19.72 8.91
C LEU A 247 -4.11 19.03 9.98
N MET A 248 -3.25 19.78 10.67
CA MET A 248 -2.38 19.25 11.72
C MET A 248 -3.15 18.80 12.97
N GLU A 249 -4.43 19.17 13.10
CA GLU A 249 -5.30 18.72 14.19
C GLU A 249 -5.75 17.26 14.03
N PHE A 250 -5.80 16.74 12.81
CA PHE A 250 -6.19 15.34 12.59
C PHE A 250 -5.13 14.39 13.16
N GLY A 251 -5.59 13.44 13.96
CA GLY A 251 -4.72 12.52 14.71
C GLY A 251 -4.17 13.09 16.02
N THR A 252 -4.49 14.35 16.37
CA THR A 252 -4.12 14.97 17.65
C THR A 252 -5.34 15.30 18.52
N LYS A 253 -6.49 15.60 17.91
CA LYS A 253 -7.76 15.83 18.62
C LYS A 253 -8.65 14.57 18.60
N PRO A 254 -9.06 14.03 19.76
CA PRO A 254 -10.01 12.94 19.83
C PRO A 254 -11.35 13.29 19.15
N GLY A 255 -11.92 12.34 18.40
CA GLY A 255 -13.21 12.51 17.73
C GLY A 255 -13.19 13.38 16.46
N LEU A 256 -12.04 13.94 16.08
CA LEU A 256 -11.87 14.69 14.84
C LEU A 256 -11.48 13.73 13.70
N TYR A 257 -12.36 13.57 12.71
CA TYR A 257 -12.18 12.63 11.61
C TYR A 257 -12.18 13.31 10.24
N THR A 258 -11.29 12.86 9.37
CA THR A 258 -11.14 13.41 8.02
C THR A 258 -12.40 13.20 7.17
N ILE A 259 -13.11 12.08 7.36
CA ILE A 259 -14.36 11.76 6.66
C ILE A 259 -15.49 12.76 6.93
N ASP A 260 -15.45 13.46 8.06
CA ASP A 260 -16.46 14.47 8.40
C ASP A 260 -16.11 15.84 7.82
N HIS A 261 -14.91 16.00 7.26
CA HIS A 261 -14.31 17.29 6.89
C HIS A 261 -13.81 17.29 5.43
N ILE A 262 -14.51 16.57 4.55
CA ILE A 262 -14.14 16.41 3.13
C ILE A 262 -13.98 17.74 2.39
N ALA A 263 -14.74 18.79 2.76
CA ALA A 263 -14.58 20.11 2.16
C ALA A 263 -13.18 20.69 2.40
N LEU A 264 -12.68 20.60 3.64
CA LEU A 264 -11.32 21.04 4.00
C LEU A 264 -10.26 20.19 3.29
N ILE A 265 -10.47 18.86 3.21
CA ILE A 265 -9.54 17.94 2.53
C ILE A 265 -9.45 18.27 1.03
N LYS A 266 -10.58 18.57 0.37
CA LYS A 266 -10.61 19.00 -1.03
C LYS A 266 -9.95 20.35 -1.25
N GLU A 267 -10.25 21.33 -0.39
CA GLU A 267 -9.63 22.66 -0.45
C GLU A 267 -8.10 22.57 -0.31
N ALA A 268 -7.61 21.80 0.66
CA ALA A 268 -6.19 21.57 0.87
C ALA A 268 -5.53 20.93 -0.37
N ARG A 269 -6.17 19.92 -0.97
CA ARG A 269 -5.69 19.28 -2.21
C ARG A 269 -5.65 20.26 -3.37
N ASP A 270 -6.72 21.02 -3.60
CA ASP A 270 -6.83 21.97 -4.71
C ASP A 270 -5.79 23.09 -4.62
N LYS A 271 -5.41 23.48 -3.39
CA LYS A 271 -4.35 24.45 -3.11
C LYS A 271 -2.94 23.83 -3.05
N GLY A 272 -2.79 22.51 -3.20
CA GLY A 272 -1.48 21.83 -3.16
C GLY A 272 -0.81 21.87 -1.78
N LEU A 273 -1.60 21.88 -0.70
CA LEU A 273 -1.07 21.99 0.66
C LEU A 273 -0.49 20.66 1.17
N THR A 274 0.52 20.77 2.03
CA THR A 274 1.06 19.64 2.79
C THR A 274 0.26 19.42 4.07
N PRO A 275 0.21 18.17 4.60
CA PRO A 275 -0.56 17.88 5.81
C PRO A 275 0.07 18.42 7.09
N ASP A 276 1.39 18.67 7.08
CA ASP A 276 2.16 19.25 8.16
C ASP A 276 2.98 20.45 7.65
N LEU A 277 3.39 21.32 8.57
CA LEU A 277 4.41 22.34 8.39
C LEU A 277 5.39 22.30 9.57
N PRO A 278 6.71 22.37 9.34
CA PRO A 278 7.69 22.51 10.39
C PRO A 278 7.70 23.90 11.02
N ASP A 279 8.07 23.94 12.29
CA ASP A 279 8.34 25.17 13.04
C ASP A 279 9.81 25.59 12.81
N GLU A 280 10.12 26.01 11.57
CA GLU A 280 11.50 26.22 11.06
C GLU A 280 12.31 27.24 11.88
N GLU A 281 11.65 28.18 12.58
CA GLU A 281 12.29 29.15 13.47
C GLU A 281 12.92 28.54 14.73
N TYR A 282 12.62 27.26 15.00
CA TYR A 282 13.23 26.46 16.07
C TYR A 282 14.33 25.53 15.56
N ARG A 283 14.65 25.57 14.26
CA ARG A 283 15.80 24.88 13.69
C ARG A 283 17.10 25.51 14.21
N ASP A 284 18.21 24.79 14.07
CA ASP A 284 19.55 25.21 14.49
C ASP A 284 19.71 25.40 16.02
N ARG A 285 18.84 24.75 16.80
CA ARG A 285 18.93 24.68 18.26
C ARG A 285 19.36 23.29 18.71
N ALA A 286 20.03 23.22 19.87
CA ALA A 286 20.27 21.95 20.52
C ALA A 286 18.95 21.24 20.82
N TRP A 287 18.95 19.90 20.79
CA TRP A 287 17.73 19.09 20.89
C TRP A 287 16.90 19.41 22.15
N ASP A 288 17.56 19.75 23.27
CA ASP A 288 16.97 20.08 24.57
C ASP A 288 16.49 21.54 24.69
N LYS A 289 16.70 22.35 23.64
CA LYS A 289 16.25 23.76 23.55
C LYS A 289 15.08 23.95 22.59
N VAL A 290 14.61 22.89 21.95
CA VAL A 290 13.38 22.90 21.13
C VAL A 290 12.19 22.62 22.05
N PRO A 291 11.18 23.51 22.15
CA PRO A 291 10.02 23.28 22.99
C PRO A 291 9.24 22.03 22.61
N GLU A 292 8.54 21.42 23.58
CA GLU A 292 7.86 20.13 23.39
C GLU A 292 6.73 20.15 22.35
N ASP A 293 6.16 21.32 22.05
CA ASP A 293 5.09 21.52 21.07
C ASP A 293 5.58 21.98 19.69
N LYS A 294 6.91 22.04 19.47
CA LYS A 294 7.54 22.48 18.21
C LYS A 294 8.25 21.34 17.48
N TYR A 295 8.20 21.38 16.16
CA TYR A 295 8.65 20.31 15.25
C TYR A 295 9.45 20.91 14.07
N PRO A 296 10.75 21.20 14.25
CA PRO A 296 11.49 22.07 13.34
C PRO A 296 11.93 21.43 12.01
N TYR A 297 11.81 20.11 11.88
CA TYR A 297 12.37 19.36 10.74
C TYR A 297 11.28 18.70 9.91
N TRP A 298 11.50 18.63 8.60
CA TRP A 298 10.76 17.71 7.76
C TRP A 298 11.21 16.27 8.01
N LEU A 299 10.28 15.32 7.98
CA LEU A 299 10.55 13.89 8.04
C LEU A 299 9.86 13.19 6.87
N GLY A 300 10.67 12.52 6.04
CA GLY A 300 10.24 11.64 4.98
C GLY A 300 10.38 10.18 5.34
N LEU A 301 9.36 9.40 5.02
CA LEU A 301 9.37 7.96 5.24
C LEU A 301 9.53 7.24 3.91
N GLY A 302 10.44 6.28 3.83
CA GLY A 302 10.69 5.53 2.60
C GLY A 302 11.10 4.09 2.83
N VAL A 303 11.73 3.50 1.83
CA VAL A 303 12.16 2.11 1.87
C VAL A 303 13.67 2.03 1.76
N VAL A 304 14.24 1.08 2.49
CA VAL A 304 15.60 0.60 2.25
C VAL A 304 15.57 -0.70 1.43
N TYR A 305 16.54 -0.90 0.54
CA TYR A 305 16.55 -1.98 -0.45
C TYR A 305 16.46 -3.38 0.17
N GLU A 306 17.16 -3.57 1.29
CA GLU A 306 17.33 -4.85 1.96
C GLU A 306 16.04 -5.39 2.58
N HIS A 307 15.04 -4.53 2.78
CA HIS A 307 13.79 -4.92 3.42
C HIS A 307 12.56 -4.76 2.53
N PHE A 308 11.87 -5.86 2.26
CA PHE A 308 10.56 -5.82 1.62
C PHE A 308 9.44 -5.42 2.60
N HIS A 309 8.81 -4.27 2.34
CA HIS A 309 7.67 -3.68 3.07
C HIS A 309 7.76 -3.86 4.58
N THR A 310 6.86 -4.57 5.24
CA THR A 310 6.88 -4.71 6.71
C THR A 310 7.88 -5.73 7.20
N ALA A 311 9.14 -5.53 6.83
CA ALA A 311 10.29 -6.32 7.20
C ALA A 311 10.04 -7.84 7.07
N LYS A 312 9.22 -8.30 6.12
CA LYS A 312 8.94 -9.74 5.95
C LYS A 312 10.24 -10.51 5.70
N SER A 313 11.07 -9.87 4.88
CA SER A 313 12.48 -10.18 4.57
C SER A 313 13.41 -10.28 5.78
N ASN A 314 13.13 -9.67 6.94
CA ASN A 314 13.99 -9.73 8.13
C ASN A 314 14.09 -11.15 8.74
N ARG A 315 13.27 -12.08 8.24
CA ARG A 315 13.39 -13.51 8.52
C ARG A 315 14.58 -14.17 7.81
N SER A 316 15.08 -13.56 6.73
CA SER A 316 16.34 -13.99 6.09
C SER A 316 17.53 -13.50 6.91
N PRO A 317 18.48 -14.39 7.29
CA PRO A 317 19.68 -13.98 8.01
C PRO A 317 20.52 -12.94 7.27
N THR A 318 20.52 -12.97 5.93
CA THR A 318 21.34 -12.08 5.10
C THR A 318 20.85 -10.65 5.17
N THR A 319 19.56 -10.41 4.90
CA THR A 319 18.96 -9.06 4.93
C THR A 319 19.02 -8.47 6.33
N ARG A 320 18.76 -9.28 7.37
CA ARG A 320 18.86 -8.87 8.78
C ARG A 320 20.27 -8.41 9.16
N ARG A 321 21.31 -9.02 8.61
CA ARG A 321 22.71 -8.60 8.88
C ARG A 321 23.08 -7.30 8.16
N LEU A 322 22.52 -7.07 6.98
CA LEU A 322 22.84 -5.89 6.17
C LEU A 322 22.25 -4.61 6.78
N VAL A 323 21.01 -4.65 7.28
CA VAL A 323 20.36 -3.49 7.94
C VAL A 323 19.68 -3.96 9.24
N PRO A 324 20.44 -4.14 10.33
CA PRO A 324 19.93 -4.78 11.54
C PRO A 324 19.04 -3.88 12.42
N GLU A 325 19.03 -2.56 12.18
CA GLU A 325 18.44 -1.60 13.10
C GLU A 325 17.86 -0.38 12.38
N MET A 326 16.79 0.16 12.96
CA MET A 326 16.17 1.40 12.50
C MET A 326 17.16 2.57 12.58
N TYR A 327 17.17 3.39 11.53
CA TYR A 327 18.00 4.58 11.46
C TYR A 327 17.22 5.79 10.93
N VAL A 328 17.78 6.98 11.15
CA VAL A 328 17.33 8.23 10.56
C VAL A 328 18.52 8.92 9.92
N GLU A 329 18.41 9.25 8.64
CA GLU A 329 19.40 10.01 7.90
C GLU A 329 19.30 11.48 8.29
N MET A 330 20.45 12.09 8.61
CA MET A 330 20.55 13.48 9.04
C MET A 330 21.63 14.21 8.25
N HIS A 331 21.36 15.47 7.92
CA HIS A 331 22.40 16.35 7.39
C HIS A 331 23.44 16.65 8.49
N PRO A 332 24.75 16.67 8.18
CA PRO A 332 25.79 16.91 9.18
C PRO A 332 25.64 18.20 9.98
N GLU A 333 25.20 19.29 9.34
CA GLU A 333 24.98 20.57 10.03
C GLU A 333 23.79 20.54 10.99
N ASP A 334 22.70 19.84 10.62
CA ASP A 334 21.54 19.70 11.50
C ASP A 334 21.89 18.83 12.72
N ALA A 335 22.62 17.74 12.49
CA ALA A 335 23.12 16.89 13.57
C ALA A 335 24.04 17.67 14.53
N LYS A 336 24.96 18.49 13.98
CA LYS A 336 25.83 19.38 14.76
C LYS A 336 25.02 20.37 15.59
N ALA A 337 24.05 21.05 15.00
CA ALA A 337 23.22 22.03 15.70
C ALA A 337 22.39 21.39 16.82
N LEU A 338 21.86 20.19 16.58
CA LEU A 338 21.14 19.40 17.58
C LEU A 338 22.03 18.82 18.69
N GLY A 339 23.36 18.82 18.53
CA GLY A 339 24.27 18.14 19.46
C GLY A 339 24.23 16.60 19.36
N ILE A 340 23.87 16.08 18.19
CA ILE A 340 23.75 14.66 17.88
C ILE A 340 24.99 14.22 17.11
N ARG A 341 25.62 13.13 17.57
CA ARG A 341 26.74 12.51 16.88
C ARG A 341 26.25 11.34 16.04
N ASP A 342 27.04 10.98 15.05
CA ASP A 342 26.80 9.78 14.26
C ASP A 342 26.71 8.52 15.16
N GLY A 343 25.70 7.69 14.92
CA GLY A 343 25.43 6.48 15.70
C GLY A 343 24.71 6.68 17.04
N ASP A 344 24.53 7.93 17.51
CA ASP A 344 23.74 8.21 18.72
C ASP A 344 22.30 7.66 18.54
N LYS A 345 21.71 7.17 19.64
CA LYS A 345 20.29 6.81 19.66
C LYS A 345 19.46 8.08 19.80
N VAL A 346 18.44 8.19 18.96
CA VAL A 346 17.56 9.35 18.90
C VAL A 346 16.11 8.91 18.88
N ARG A 347 15.24 9.78 19.36
CA ARG A 347 13.78 9.66 19.29
C ARG A 347 13.24 10.73 18.36
N LEU A 348 12.47 10.30 17.36
CA LEU A 348 11.82 11.16 16.39
C LEU A 348 10.38 11.33 16.84
N VAL A 349 9.99 12.57 17.14
CA VAL A 349 8.69 12.92 17.72
C VAL A 349 7.92 13.79 16.74
N THR A 350 6.66 13.44 16.47
CA THR A 350 5.70 14.29 15.75
C THR A 350 4.49 14.52 16.64
N ARG A 351 3.52 15.35 16.20
CA ARG A 351 2.28 15.58 16.98
C ARG A 351 1.46 14.31 17.24
N ARG A 352 1.71 13.22 16.49
CA ARG A 352 0.92 11.98 16.54
C ARG A 352 1.60 10.85 17.31
N GLY A 353 2.92 10.89 17.46
CA GLY A 353 3.65 9.83 18.15
C GLY A 353 5.15 9.97 18.01
N ALA A 354 5.86 8.88 18.34
CA ALA A 354 7.31 8.85 18.24
C ALA A 354 7.85 7.43 17.97
N PHE A 355 9.04 7.36 17.38
CA PHE A 355 9.83 6.13 17.25
C PHE A 355 11.32 6.40 17.55
N GLN A 356 12.07 5.34 17.83
CA GLN A 356 13.51 5.40 18.06
C GLN A 356 14.30 4.91 16.84
N ALA A 357 15.47 5.49 16.63
CA ALA A 357 16.37 5.15 15.55
C ALA A 357 17.83 5.46 15.94
N ARG A 358 18.81 4.94 15.20
CA ARG A 358 20.17 5.49 15.21
C ARG A 358 20.29 6.66 14.24
N ALA A 359 21.02 7.71 14.64
CA ALA A 359 21.39 8.78 13.74
C ALA A 359 22.44 8.29 12.72
N GLN A 360 22.12 8.37 11.43
CA GLN A 360 23.04 8.20 10.31
C GLN A 360 23.41 9.59 9.80
N VAL A 361 24.62 10.06 10.08
CA VAL A 361 25.03 11.43 9.78
C VAL A 361 25.97 11.47 8.56
N GLY A 362 25.44 11.88 7.42
CA GLY A 362 26.18 11.97 6.15
C GLY A 362 26.59 10.62 5.54
N THR A 363 27.28 10.68 4.40
CA THR A 363 27.63 9.50 3.59
C THR A 363 28.77 8.64 4.18
N ASN A 364 29.54 9.19 5.13
CA ASN A 364 30.62 8.48 5.82
C ASN A 364 30.18 7.87 7.16
N SER A 365 28.87 7.81 7.44
CA SER A 365 28.33 7.31 8.71
C SER A 365 28.77 5.87 9.05
N LEU A 366 28.92 5.60 10.34
CA LEU A 366 29.09 4.28 10.97
C LEU A 366 27.81 3.42 10.83
N VAL A 367 26.65 4.06 10.71
CA VAL A 367 25.36 3.39 10.52
C VAL A 367 25.17 3.08 9.04
N LYS A 368 25.23 1.80 8.67
CA LYS A 368 25.08 1.36 7.27
C LYS A 368 23.63 0.95 6.98
N PRO A 369 23.13 1.16 5.74
CA PRO A 369 23.86 1.63 4.55
C PRO A 369 23.88 3.16 4.46
N ALA A 370 25.06 3.77 4.36
CA ALA A 370 25.23 5.22 4.23
C ALA A 370 25.40 5.61 2.75
N ARG A 371 24.32 5.51 1.97
CA ARG A 371 24.34 5.68 0.50
C ARG A 371 24.03 7.10 0.05
N ASN A 372 23.33 7.87 0.88
CA ASN A 372 22.76 9.16 0.51
C ASN A 372 23.09 10.22 1.57
N SER A 373 22.86 11.48 1.19
CA SER A 373 22.76 12.59 2.13
C SER A 373 21.38 13.22 1.96
N VAL A 374 20.76 13.58 3.07
CA VAL A 374 19.52 14.36 3.08
C VAL A 374 19.84 15.87 3.01
N PRO A 375 18.98 16.70 2.43
CA PRO A 375 19.11 18.16 2.50
C PRO A 375 19.02 18.66 3.95
N ARG A 376 19.65 19.80 4.24
CA ARG A 376 19.48 20.49 5.53
C ARG A 376 18.01 20.82 5.78
N GLY A 377 17.53 20.56 7.00
CA GLY A 377 16.13 20.69 7.42
C GLY A 377 15.25 19.47 7.09
N TYR A 378 15.79 18.42 6.46
CA TYR A 378 15.07 17.21 6.09
C TYR A 378 15.70 15.97 6.71
N LEU A 379 14.84 15.08 7.21
CA LEU A 379 15.20 13.78 7.78
C LEU A 379 14.58 12.67 6.94
N PHE A 380 15.27 11.56 6.78
CA PHE A 380 14.72 10.37 6.13
C PHE A 380 14.79 9.16 7.04
N SER A 381 13.73 8.36 7.10
CA SER A 381 13.76 7.08 7.82
C SER A 381 13.02 5.98 7.05
N PRO A 382 13.59 4.75 6.97
CA PRO A 382 12.92 3.62 6.37
C PRO A 382 11.73 3.15 7.21
N TRP A 383 10.51 3.22 6.67
CA TRP A 383 9.34 2.68 7.36
C TRP A 383 9.32 1.14 7.34
N ASN A 384 9.99 0.53 6.36
CA ASN A 384 10.03 -0.92 6.12
C ASN A 384 10.83 -1.71 7.16
N LEU A 385 11.41 -1.05 8.17
CA LEU A 385 12.00 -1.66 9.37
C LEU A 385 11.07 -1.65 10.59
N SER A 386 9.85 -1.12 10.46
CA SER A 386 8.96 -0.84 11.60
C SER A 386 8.59 -2.05 12.47
N VAL A 387 8.76 -3.27 11.96
CA VAL A 387 8.45 -4.51 12.70
C VAL A 387 9.66 -5.43 12.82
N ALA A 388 10.85 -4.94 12.47
CA ALA A 388 12.10 -5.67 12.67
C ALA A 388 12.48 -5.80 14.16
N ASP A 389 12.06 -4.84 14.99
CA ASP A 389 12.20 -4.87 16.45
C ASP A 389 11.18 -5.82 17.10
N SER A 390 9.90 -5.51 16.96
CA SER A 390 8.82 -6.37 17.49
C SER A 390 7.50 -6.17 16.76
N ALA A 391 6.73 -7.26 16.63
CA ALA A 391 5.32 -7.17 16.27
C ALA A 391 4.47 -6.65 17.45
N ASP A 392 4.89 -6.86 18.70
CA ASP A 392 4.16 -6.43 19.91
C ASP A 392 4.24 -4.90 20.06
N PRO A 393 3.09 -4.19 20.01
CA PRO A 393 3.01 -2.74 20.21
C PRO A 393 3.75 -2.21 21.43
N ARG A 394 3.76 -2.97 22.54
CA ARG A 394 4.34 -2.53 23.82
C ARG A 394 5.86 -2.57 23.81
N LYS A 395 6.44 -3.39 22.93
CA LYS A 395 7.88 -3.60 22.81
C LYS A 395 8.48 -2.87 21.62
N ASN A 396 7.65 -2.59 20.61
CA ASN A 396 8.08 -2.01 19.34
C ASN A 396 8.41 -0.52 19.47
N LYS A 397 9.71 -0.23 19.42
CA LYS A 397 10.26 1.14 19.45
C LYS A 397 10.41 1.75 18.05
N TRP A 398 10.32 0.95 17.00
CA TRP A 398 10.64 1.33 15.62
C TRP A 398 9.41 1.58 14.75
N LEU A 399 8.20 1.63 15.33
CA LEU A 399 6.97 1.80 14.57
C LEU A 399 6.87 3.20 13.93
N VAL A 400 7.42 3.37 12.74
CA VAL A 400 7.55 4.66 12.06
C VAL A 400 6.19 5.25 11.73
N ASN A 401 5.24 4.45 11.22
CA ASN A 401 3.89 4.93 10.92
C ASN A 401 3.05 5.28 12.17
N ALA A 402 3.62 5.21 13.38
CA ALA A 402 3.03 5.87 14.55
C ALA A 402 3.14 7.40 14.49
N THR A 403 3.98 7.96 13.62
CA THR A 403 4.24 9.40 13.52
C THR A 403 3.58 10.05 12.31
N SER A 404 3.06 9.26 11.37
CA SER A 404 2.51 9.75 10.11
C SER A 404 1.13 10.40 10.29
N SER A 405 0.86 11.41 9.46
CA SER A 405 -0.45 12.03 9.36
C SER A 405 -1.45 11.08 8.70
N ARG A 406 -2.72 11.17 9.09
CA ARG A 406 -3.83 10.44 8.44
C ARG A 406 -4.48 11.20 7.28
N ILE A 407 -4.01 12.39 6.95
CA ILE A 407 -4.55 13.18 5.84
C ILE A 407 -4.28 12.46 4.52
N TRP A 408 -5.32 12.34 3.70
CA TRP A 408 -5.32 11.61 2.43
C TRP A 408 -5.80 12.48 1.28
N ASP A 409 -5.32 12.18 0.08
CA ASP A 409 -5.77 12.83 -1.15
C ASP A 409 -7.16 12.29 -1.54
N PRO A 410 -8.17 13.16 -1.71
CA PRO A 410 -9.56 12.76 -1.94
C PRO A 410 -9.83 12.10 -3.29
N VAL A 411 -8.87 12.11 -4.22
CA VAL A 411 -8.99 11.46 -5.53
C VAL A 411 -8.36 10.08 -5.51
N SER A 412 -7.12 9.97 -5.02
CA SER A 412 -6.34 8.74 -5.02
C SER A 412 -6.56 7.87 -3.78
N GLY A 413 -7.03 8.44 -2.67
CA GLY A 413 -7.10 7.75 -1.38
C GLY A 413 -5.76 7.62 -0.65
N GLN A 414 -4.67 8.16 -1.20
CA GLN A 414 -3.32 7.99 -0.67
C GLN A 414 -2.96 9.04 0.37
N VAL A 415 -2.16 8.63 1.35
CA VAL A 415 -1.67 9.48 2.44
C VAL A 415 -0.26 9.96 2.14
N ASP A 416 0.07 11.19 2.56
CA ASP A 416 1.43 11.72 2.42
C ASP A 416 2.33 11.24 3.58
N PHE A 417 3.15 10.22 3.29
CA PHE A 417 4.20 9.72 4.19
C PHE A 417 5.55 10.42 4.00
N LYS A 418 5.66 11.40 3.09
CA LYS A 418 6.93 12.00 2.66
C LYS A 418 7.16 13.38 3.29
N LYS A 419 6.13 14.00 3.85
CA LYS A 419 6.17 15.36 4.39
C LYS A 419 5.50 15.43 5.76
N LEU A 420 6.23 15.03 6.78
CA LEU A 420 5.83 15.13 8.19
C LEU A 420 6.65 16.21 8.89
N ALA A 421 6.11 16.84 9.93
CA ALA A 421 6.89 17.73 10.82
C ALA A 421 7.34 16.96 12.07
N CYS A 422 8.63 17.05 12.39
CA CYS A 422 9.30 16.26 13.42
C CYS A 422 10.25 17.09 14.29
N ARG A 423 10.39 16.69 15.56
CA ARG A 423 11.49 17.06 16.46
C ARG A 423 12.36 15.83 16.74
N VAL A 424 13.66 16.06 16.90
CA VAL A 424 14.62 15.03 17.29
C VAL A 424 15.02 15.23 18.74
N GLU A 425 15.04 14.15 19.51
CA GLU A 425 15.49 14.11 20.90
C GLU A 425 16.58 13.06 21.06
N LYS A 426 17.59 13.33 21.88
CA LYS A 426 18.64 12.36 22.19
C LYS A 426 18.15 11.40 23.28
N VAL A 427 18.46 10.09 23.14
CA VAL A 427 18.02 9.01 24.05
C VAL A 427 19.12 8.58 25.00
#